data_AF-A0A2G5BIP2-F1
#
_entry.id   AF-A0A2G5BIP2-F1
#
_cell.length_a   1.000
_cell.length_b   1.000
_cell.length_c   1.000
_cell.angle_alpha   90.00
_cell.angle_beta   90.00
_cell.angle_gamma   90.00
#
_symmetry.space_group_name_H-M   'P 1'
#
loop_
_entity.id
_entity.type
_entity.pdbx_description
1 polymer ?
#
loop_
_entity_poly.entity_id
_entity_poly.type
_entity_poly.pdbx_seq_one_letter_code
_entity_poly.pdbx_strand_id
1 'polypeptide(L)'
;LCTKHLFGKCENLADKCRYSHVLSPEVVPICRHYQNDNCLKTDCPFSHVKVNENAPICRPFVYKGYCAKGNQCLHRHVIECPDWVEKGKCKRTRCRLPHPTKKESRN
;
A
#
# COMPACT_ATOMS: atom_id res chain seq x y z
N LEU A 1 11.15 1.90 3.36
CA LEU A 1 10.50 2.96 2.55
C LEU A 1 10.16 4.15 3.44
N CYS A 2 10.57 5.35 3.04
CA CYS A 2 10.19 6.59 3.71
C CYS A 2 8.78 7.00 3.31
N THR A 3 7.80 6.78 4.20
CA THR A 3 6.41 7.17 3.92
C THR A 3 6.27 8.69 3.78
N LYS A 4 7.07 9.48 4.51
CA LYS A 4 7.10 10.94 4.32
C LYS A 4 7.52 11.30 2.90
N HIS A 5 8.55 10.65 2.35
CA HIS A 5 9.02 10.91 0.99
C HIS A 5 7.97 10.49 -0.05
N LEU A 6 7.34 9.33 0.16
CA LEU A 6 6.23 8.85 -0.67
C LEU A 6 5.11 9.89 -0.81
N PHE A 7 4.83 10.68 0.24
CA PHE A 7 3.83 11.74 0.24
C PHE A 7 4.40 13.14 -0.06
N GLY A 8 5.68 13.27 -0.43
CA GLY A 8 6.33 14.56 -0.71
C GLY A 8 6.57 15.44 0.53
N LYS A 9 6.57 14.85 1.73
CA LYS A 9 6.72 15.54 3.03
C LYS A 9 8.05 15.27 3.72
N CYS A 10 9.02 14.67 3.03
CA CYS A 10 10.34 14.42 3.62
C CYS A 10 11.30 15.54 3.21
N GLU A 11 11.90 16.18 4.21
CA GLU A 11 12.86 17.28 4.03
C GLU A 11 14.32 16.79 4.02
N ASN A 12 14.55 15.52 4.39
CA ASN A 12 15.88 14.93 4.36
C ASN A 12 16.26 14.52 2.93
N LEU A 13 17.54 14.67 2.60
CA LEU A 13 18.12 14.06 1.38
C LEU A 13 18.08 12.54 1.48
N ALA A 14 18.07 11.85 0.34
CA ALA A 14 17.97 10.38 0.26
C ALA A 14 19.04 9.68 1.11
N ASP A 15 20.29 10.15 1.05
CA ASP A 15 21.44 9.58 1.75
C ASP A 15 21.46 9.89 3.26
N LYS A 16 20.69 10.91 3.68
CA LYS A 16 20.58 11.33 5.08
C LYS A 16 19.29 10.84 5.74
N CYS A 17 18.37 10.24 4.97
CA CYS A 17 17.13 9.72 5.50
C CYS A 17 17.33 8.30 6.04
N ARG A 18 16.86 8.06 7.27
CA ARG A 18 16.88 6.72 7.89
C ARG A 18 16.09 5.67 7.08
N TYR A 19 15.19 6.10 6.21
CA TYR A 19 14.34 5.22 5.41
C TYR A 19 14.62 5.40 3.92
N SER A 20 14.63 4.31 3.16
CA SER A 20 14.85 4.35 1.72
C SER A 20 13.85 5.24 0.98
N HIS A 21 14.37 6.11 0.11
CA HIS A 21 13.62 6.96 -0.83
C HIS A 21 13.37 6.27 -2.18
N VAL A 22 13.79 5.01 -2.34
CA VAL A 22 13.54 4.26 -3.58
C VAL A 22 12.04 3.98 -3.70
N LEU A 23 11.44 4.51 -4.76
CA LEU A 23 10.05 4.29 -5.14
C LEU A 23 10.04 3.29 -6.29
N SER A 24 9.61 2.06 -6.01
CA SER A 24 9.49 1.01 -7.02
C SER A 24 8.24 0.15 -6.77
N PRO A 25 7.67 -0.49 -7.81
CA PRO A 25 6.47 -1.34 -7.70
C PRO A 25 6.50 -2.39 -6.60
N GLU A 26 7.70 -2.85 -6.24
CA GLU A 26 7.92 -3.89 -5.23
C GLU A 26 7.69 -3.38 -3.81
N VAL A 27 7.86 -2.07 -3.57
CA VAL A 27 7.82 -1.47 -2.22
C VAL A 27 6.73 -0.43 -2.04
N VAL A 28 6.21 0.17 -3.12
CA VAL A 28 5.15 1.18 -3.04
C VAL A 28 3.76 0.56 -3.09
N PRO A 29 2.77 1.13 -2.39
CA PRO A 29 1.39 0.65 -2.49
C PRO A 29 0.75 1.05 -3.82
N ILE A 30 -0.37 0.40 -4.14
CA ILE A 30 -1.20 0.74 -5.30
C ILE A 30 -1.77 2.15 -5.13
N CYS A 31 -1.76 2.93 -6.21
CA CYS A 31 -2.44 4.21 -6.27
C CYS A 31 -3.96 3.98 -6.23
N ARG A 32 -4.60 4.30 -5.10
CA ARG A 32 -6.07 4.18 -4.97
C ARG A 32 -6.82 5.01 -6.02
N HIS A 33 -6.29 6.17 -6.39
CA HIS A 33 -6.89 7.00 -7.42
C HIS A 33 -6.81 6.35 -8.80
N TYR A 34 -5.67 5.74 -9.14
CA TYR A 34 -5.50 5.03 -10.41
C TYR A 34 -6.37 3.78 -10.45
N GLN A 35 -6.44 3.05 -9.34
CA GLN A 35 -7.35 1.90 -9.18
C GLN A 35 -8.81 2.28 -9.48
N ASN A 36 -9.22 3.52 -9.19
CA ASN A 36 -10.54 4.07 -9.46
C ASN A 36 -10.61 4.96 -10.73
N ASP A 37 -9.62 4.94 -11.63
CA ASP A 37 -9.58 5.72 -12.88
C ASP A 37 -9.61 7.26 -12.69
N ASN A 38 -9.14 7.74 -11.53
CA ASN A 38 -9.20 9.15 -11.12
C ASN A 38 -7.82 9.75 -10.83
N CYS A 39 -6.72 9.07 -11.15
CA CYS A 39 -5.38 9.64 -10.95
C CYS A 39 -4.97 10.51 -12.14
N LEU A 40 -4.72 11.80 -11.88
CA LEU A 40 -4.24 12.77 -12.88
C LEU A 40 -2.75 13.11 -12.72
N LYS A 41 -2.08 12.54 -11.70
CA LYS A 41 -0.68 12.84 -11.41
C LYS A 41 0.22 12.03 -12.35
N THR A 42 0.94 12.73 -13.23
CA THR A 42 1.90 12.12 -14.16
C THR A 42 3.07 11.46 -13.44
N ASP A 43 3.67 12.15 -12.47
CA ASP A 43 4.73 11.61 -11.63
C ASP A 43 4.15 11.03 -10.33
N CYS A 44 3.30 10.01 -10.43
CA CYS A 44 2.66 9.43 -9.25
C CYS A 44 3.65 8.51 -8.50
N PRO A 45 3.90 8.72 -7.19
CA PRO A 45 4.85 7.90 -6.43
C PRO A 45 4.29 6.52 -6.05
N PHE A 46 3.04 6.24 -6.40
CA PHE A 46 2.32 5.00 -6.12
C PHE A 46 2.23 4.14 -7.38
N SER A 47 2.10 2.82 -7.22
CA SER A 47 2.02 1.92 -8.37
C SER A 47 0.71 2.10 -9.14
N HIS A 48 0.82 2.32 -10.45
CA HIS A 48 -0.29 2.35 -11.41
C HIS A 48 -0.54 0.96 -11.99
N VAL A 49 -1.05 0.06 -11.16
CA VAL A 49 -1.48 -1.29 -11.56
C VAL A 49 -2.96 -1.48 -11.24
N LYS A 50 -3.69 -2.15 -12.12
CA LYS A 50 -5.07 -2.57 -11.89
C LYS A 50 -5.08 -3.99 -11.34
N VAL A 51 -5.47 -4.13 -10.08
CA VAL A 51 -5.68 -5.44 -9.43
C VAL A 51 -7.17 -5.61 -9.14
N ASN A 52 -7.68 -6.83 -9.16
CA ASN A 52 -9.07 -7.09 -8.77
C ASN A 52 -9.31 -6.58 -7.33
N GLU A 53 -10.40 -5.83 -7.11
CA GLU A 53 -10.76 -5.28 -5.78
C GLU A 53 -10.98 -6.38 -4.73
N ASN A 54 -11.45 -7.55 -5.18
CA ASN A 54 -11.69 -8.73 -4.36
C ASN A 54 -10.43 -9.60 -4.19
N ALA A 55 -9.32 -9.28 -4.87
CA ALA A 55 -8.08 -10.01 -4.67
C ALA A 55 -7.61 -9.85 -3.21
N PRO A 56 -6.95 -10.87 -2.64
CA PRO A 56 -6.43 -10.77 -1.29
C PRO A 56 -5.30 -9.75 -1.22
N ILE A 57 -5.04 -9.26 -0.01
CA ILE A 57 -3.92 -8.36 0.26
C ILE A 57 -2.61 -9.14 0.17
N CYS A 58 -1.61 -8.53 -0.46
CA CYS A 58 -0.29 -9.12 -0.59
C CYS A 58 0.42 -9.19 0.77
N ARG A 59 0.46 -10.39 1.36
CA ARG A 59 1.13 -10.64 2.65
C ARG A 59 2.62 -10.28 2.66
N PRO A 60 3.43 -10.61 1.63
CA PRO A 60 4.82 -10.16 1.56
C PRO A 60 4.95 -8.65 1.61
N PHE A 61 4.16 -7.93 0.80
CA PHE A 61 4.16 -6.47 0.78
C PHE A 61 3.82 -5.88 2.16
N VAL A 62 2.71 -6.30 2.78
CA VAL A 62 2.21 -5.65 3.98
C VAL A 62 3.03 -5.98 5.24
N TYR A 63 3.62 -7.19 5.32
CA TYR A 63 4.41 -7.60 6.48
C TYR A 63 5.90 -7.35 6.33
N LYS A 64 6.46 -7.47 5.12
CA LYS A 64 7.89 -7.27 4.87
C LYS A 64 8.20 -5.88 4.29
N GLY A 65 7.19 -5.16 3.80
CA GLY A 65 7.37 -3.90 3.08
C GLY A 65 7.90 -4.08 1.66
N TYR A 66 7.93 -5.31 1.15
CA TYR A 66 8.50 -5.66 -0.16
C TYR A 66 7.81 -6.89 -0.77
N CYS A 67 7.57 -6.84 -2.07
CA CYS A 67 7.07 -7.94 -2.88
C CYS A 67 7.85 -8.04 -4.20
N ALA A 68 8.56 -9.15 -4.41
CA ALA A 68 9.36 -9.38 -5.61
C ALA A 68 8.56 -9.40 -6.92
N LYS A 69 7.24 -9.61 -6.85
CA LYS A 69 6.38 -9.59 -8.03
C LYS A 69 6.07 -8.19 -8.54
N GLY A 70 6.26 -7.14 -7.72
CA GLY A 70 6.00 -5.75 -8.12
C GLY A 70 4.64 -5.56 -8.80
N ASN A 71 4.66 -4.98 -10.01
CA ASN A 71 3.46 -4.76 -10.84
C ASN A 71 2.83 -6.06 -11.39
N GLN A 72 3.54 -7.18 -11.38
CA GLN A 72 3.02 -8.49 -11.81
C GLN A 72 2.30 -9.22 -10.66
N CYS A 73 2.24 -8.60 -9.47
CA CYS A 73 1.54 -9.18 -8.34
C CYS A 73 0.01 -9.11 -8.54
N LEU A 74 -0.65 -10.26 -8.50
CA LEU A 74 -2.12 -10.35 -8.58
C LEU A 74 -2.82 -10.03 -7.25
N HIS A 75 -2.06 -9.71 -6.21
CA HIS A 75 -2.58 -9.36 -4.88
C HIS A 75 -2.43 -7.86 -4.63
N ARG A 76 -3.34 -7.30 -3.85
CA ARG A 76 -3.36 -5.85 -3.60
C ARG A 76 -2.18 -5.44 -2.72
N HIS A 77 -1.32 -4.54 -3.21
CA HIS A 77 -0.30 -3.86 -2.42
C HIS A 77 -0.93 -2.69 -1.66
N VAL A 78 -1.62 -2.99 -0.55
CA VAL A 78 -2.24 -2.00 0.35
C VAL A 78 -1.76 -2.19 1.78
N ILE A 79 -1.75 -1.10 2.56
CA ILE A 79 -1.34 -1.11 3.96
C ILE A 79 -2.57 -1.31 4.85
N GLU A 80 -3.14 -2.52 4.81
CA GLU A 80 -4.30 -2.92 5.61
C GLU A 80 -4.08 -4.34 6.13
N CYS A 81 -4.70 -4.69 7.26
CA CYS A 81 -4.56 -6.03 7.81
C CYS A 81 -5.26 -7.08 6.92
N PRO A 82 -4.52 -8.05 6.32
CA PRO A 82 -5.13 -9.07 5.46
C PRO A 82 -6.16 -9.91 6.23
N ASP A 83 -5.82 -10.34 7.45
CA ASP A 83 -6.71 -11.15 8.28
C ASP A 83 -8.01 -10.42 8.62
N TRP A 84 -7.94 -9.12 8.89
CA TRP A 84 -9.11 -8.30 9.18
C TRP A 84 -10.00 -8.13 7.95
N VAL A 85 -9.41 -7.79 6.80
CA VAL A 85 -10.17 -7.55 5.56
C VAL A 85 -10.80 -8.84 5.03
N GLU A 86 -10.07 -9.96 5.08
CA GLU A 86 -10.56 -11.25 4.56
C GLU A 86 -11.54 -11.94 5.52
N LYS A 87 -11.32 -11.86 6.83
CA LYS A 87 -12.09 -12.66 7.82
C LYS A 87 -12.93 -11.83 8.78
N GLY A 88 -12.80 -10.51 8.76
CA GLY A 88 -13.42 -9.61 9.74
C GLY A 88 -12.86 -9.73 11.15
N LYS A 89 -11.80 -10.53 11.36
CA LYS A 89 -11.21 -10.82 12.67
C LYS A 89 -9.70 -10.91 12.54
N CYS A 90 -8.98 -10.21 13.41
CA CYS A 90 -7.53 -10.33 13.55
C CYS A 90 -7.18 -10.96 14.89
N LYS A 91 -6.44 -12.07 14.88
CA LYS A 91 -6.00 -12.76 16.11
C LYS A 91 -4.78 -12.10 16.78
N ARG A 92 -4.16 -11.10 16.14
CA ARG A 92 -2.98 -10.41 16.67
C ARG A 92 -3.42 -9.36 17.70
N THR A 93 -3.07 -9.60 18.97
CA THR A 93 -3.38 -8.72 20.11
C THR A 93 -2.83 -7.30 19.96
N ARG A 94 -1.69 -7.13 19.26
CA ARG A 94 -1.09 -5.81 18.95
C ARG A 94 -0.83 -5.67 17.46
N CYS A 95 -1.86 -5.87 16.65
CA CYS A 95 -1.75 -5.68 15.20
C CYS A 95 -1.37 -4.22 14.89
N ARG A 96 -0.28 -4.01 14.14
CA ARG A 96 0.18 -2.67 13.71
C ARG A 96 -0.43 -2.24 12.38
N LEU A 97 -1.19 -3.12 11.72
CA LEU A 97 -1.81 -2.85 10.44
C LEU A 97 -3.21 -2.24 10.64
N PRO A 98 -3.62 -1.29 9.79
CA PRO A 98 -4.96 -0.72 9.86
C PRO A 98 -6.04 -1.79 9.75
N HIS A 99 -7.02 -1.72 10.65
CA HIS A 99 -8.26 -2.48 10.61
C HIS A 99 -9.38 -1.55 10.12
N PRO A 100 -9.58 -1.39 8.79
CA PRO A 100 -10.64 -0.53 8.31
C PRO A 100 -11.98 -1.06 8.82
N THR A 101 -12.74 -0.21 9.52
CA THR A 101 -14.16 -0.49 9.72
C THR A 101 -14.78 -0.54 8.32
N LYS A 102 -15.61 -1.57 8.04
CA LYS A 102 -16.38 -1.58 6.78
C LYS A 102 -17.07 -0.22 6.72
N LYS A 103 -16.72 0.60 5.74
CA LYS A 103 -17.43 1.86 5.53
C LYS A 103 -18.88 1.46 5.31
N GLU A 104 -19.76 1.84 6.23
CA GLU A 104 -21.15 2.08 5.88
C GLU A 104 -21.12 2.92 4.61
N SER A 105 -21.83 2.45 3.58
CA SER A 105 -22.06 3.18 2.35
C SER A 105 -22.40 4.61 2.74
N ARG A 106 -21.56 5.57 2.34
CA ARG A 106 -21.99 6.97 2.37
C ARG A 106 -23.14 7.04 1.39
N ASN A 107 -24.34 7.08 1.95
CA ASN A 107 -25.57 7.44 1.28
C ASN A 107 -25.46 8.84 0.67
#